data_AF-A0A7J6STF8-F1
#
_entry.id   AF-A0A7J6STF8-F1
#
_cell.length_a   1.000
_cell.length_b   1.000
_cell.length_c   1.000
_cell.angle_alpha   90.00
_cell.angle_beta   90.00
_cell.angle_gamma   90.00
#
_symmetry.space_group_name_H-M   'P 1'
#
loop_
_entity.id
_entity.type
_entity.pdbx_description
1 polymer ?
#
loop_
_entity_poly.entity_id
_entity_poly.type
_entity_poly.pdbx_seq_one_letter_code
_entity_poly.pdbx_strand_id
1 'polypeptide(L)'
;MRPMAVQFYQIISLCAFTTPFTLSVLGWDMPRAWYLISSLGFPGWGAVLYSVFFIILISWRIQLAAVKQLGPIAVGLYQVTQPVFCFIFAYFLLGEPIFPHQVVGGVFVCMGLGIFVYGQYLTALKEREAEQARARENERVPDESPQPRGEGDEAMEAGRAS
;
A
#
# COMPACT_ATOMS: atom_id res chain seq x y z
N MET A 1 6.54 -9.27 -13.61
CA MET A 1 5.92 -10.39 -12.86
C MET A 1 4.42 -10.41 -13.12
N ARG A 2 3.84 -11.56 -13.49
CA ARG A 2 2.41 -11.65 -13.82
C ARG A 2 1.56 -11.42 -12.56
N PRO A 3 0.67 -10.41 -12.53
CA PRO A 3 -0.09 -10.05 -11.33
C PRO A 3 -0.93 -11.21 -10.75
N MET A 4 -1.29 -12.19 -11.59
CA MET A 4 -2.02 -13.41 -11.19
C MET A 4 -1.20 -14.34 -10.28
N ALA A 5 0.13 -14.39 -10.42
CA ALA A 5 0.98 -15.26 -9.60
C ALA A 5 1.05 -14.76 -8.14
N VAL A 6 1.17 -13.44 -7.95
CA VAL A 6 1.19 -12.81 -6.61
C VAL A 6 -0.10 -13.10 -5.85
N GLN A 7 -1.25 -13.02 -6.55
CA GLN A 7 -2.56 -13.30 -5.98
C GLN A 7 -2.70 -14.76 -5.54
N PHE A 8 -2.23 -15.69 -6.36
CA PHE A 8 -2.27 -17.12 -6.04
C PHE A 8 -1.48 -17.43 -4.75
N TYR A 9 -0.25 -16.91 -4.64
CA TYR A 9 0.58 -17.11 -3.43
C TYR A 9 -0.02 -16.43 -2.19
N GLN A 10 -0.60 -15.24 -2.34
CA GLN A 10 -1.19 -14.53 -1.21
C GLN A 10 -2.45 -15.24 -0.67
N ILE A 11 -3.32 -15.76 -1.55
CA ILE A 11 -4.51 -16.53 -1.14
C ILE A 11 -4.09 -17.82 -0.45
N ILE A 12 -3.13 -18.56 -1.01
CA ILE A 12 -2.65 -19.82 -0.40
C ILE A 12 -2.07 -19.55 0.98
N SER A 13 -1.23 -18.53 1.11
CA SER A 13 -0.60 -18.15 2.37
C SER A 13 -1.65 -17.73 3.40
N LEU A 14 -2.66 -16.95 2.96
CA LEU A 14 -3.74 -16.49 3.84
C LEU A 14 -4.60 -17.66 4.31
N CYS A 15 -4.99 -18.58 3.41
CA CYS A 15 -5.74 -19.78 3.79
C CYS A 15 -4.94 -20.65 4.77
N ALA A 16 -3.65 -20.87 4.53
CA ALA A 16 -2.80 -21.66 5.41
C ALA A 16 -2.70 -21.07 6.82
N PHE A 17 -2.63 -19.74 6.94
CA PHE A 17 -2.48 -19.06 8.23
C PHE A 17 -3.81 -18.87 8.98
N THR A 18 -4.89 -18.55 8.25
CA THR A 18 -6.20 -18.27 8.85
C THR A 18 -6.98 -19.51 9.22
N THR A 19 -6.79 -20.64 8.52
CA THR A 19 -7.51 -21.90 8.82
C THR A 19 -7.29 -22.41 10.24
N PRO A 20 -6.05 -22.56 10.76
CA PRO A 20 -5.84 -23.05 12.12
C PRO A 20 -6.41 -22.09 13.16
N PHE A 21 -6.26 -20.78 12.96
CA PHE A 21 -6.79 -19.76 13.87
C PHE A 21 -8.32 -19.78 13.90
N THR A 22 -8.95 -19.85 12.73
CA THR A 22 -10.40 -19.96 12.58
C THR A 22 -10.92 -21.22 13.28
N LEU A 23 -10.26 -22.37 13.11
CA LEU A 23 -10.64 -23.62 13.77
C LEU A 23 -10.49 -23.56 15.30
N SER A 24 -9.45 -22.90 15.82
CA SER A 24 -9.27 -22.74 17.27
C SER A 24 -10.32 -21.82 17.90
N VAL A 25 -10.77 -20.78 17.18
CA VAL A 25 -11.77 -19.83 17.69
C VAL A 25 -13.20 -20.37 17.52
N LEU A 26 -13.53 -20.94 16.35
CA LEU A 26 -14.86 -21.49 16.07
C LEU A 26 -15.09 -22.90 16.63
N GLY A 27 -14.02 -23.62 17.00
CA GLY A 27 -14.12 -24.96 17.57
C GLY A 27 -14.98 -25.04 18.84
N TRP A 28 -15.15 -23.92 19.55
CA TRP A 28 -16.00 -23.83 20.74
C TRP A 28 -17.51 -23.73 20.45
N ASP A 29 -17.93 -23.26 19.27
CA ASP A 29 -19.33 -23.00 18.89
C ASP A 29 -19.77 -23.74 17.60
N MET A 30 -18.96 -24.73 17.17
CA MET A 30 -19.11 -25.51 15.93
C MET A 30 -20.53 -26.02 15.62
N PRO A 31 -21.32 -26.55 16.61
CA PRO A 31 -22.66 -27.07 16.34
C PRO A 31 -23.66 -25.99 15.91
N ARG A 32 -23.59 -24.79 16.49
CA ARG A 32 -24.50 -23.67 16.18
C ARG A 32 -24.18 -23.08 14.81
N ALA A 33 -22.90 -22.93 14.50
CA ALA A 33 -22.44 -22.45 13.19
C ALA A 33 -22.87 -23.40 12.06
N TRP A 34 -22.71 -24.71 12.27
CA TRP A 34 -23.12 -25.71 11.27
C TRP A 34 -24.62 -25.68 10.98
N TYR A 35 -25.45 -25.49 12.02
CA TYR A 35 -26.90 -25.37 11.86
C TYR A 35 -27.29 -24.14 11.03
N LEU A 36 -26.70 -22.97 11.32
CA LEU A 36 -26.96 -21.73 10.59
C LEU A 36 -26.53 -21.84 9.12
N ILE A 37 -25.34 -22.39 8.86
CA ILE A 37 -24.82 -22.58 7.50
C ILE A 37 -25.67 -23.59 6.71
N SER A 38 -26.12 -24.66 7.35
CA SER A 38 -27.00 -25.66 6.73
C SER A 38 -28.42 -25.13 6.47
N SER A 39 -28.84 -24.11 7.22
CA SER A 39 -30.12 -23.42 7.03
C SER A 39 -30.09 -22.38 5.91
N LEU A 40 -28.91 -21.96 5.44
CA LEU A 40 -28.77 -21.13 4.24
C LEU A 40 -29.12 -22.00 3.02
N GLY A 41 -30.35 -21.87 2.54
CA GLY A 41 -30.78 -22.48 1.28
C GLY A 41 -30.02 -21.94 0.06
N PHE A 42 -30.27 -22.53 -1.10
CA PHE A 42 -29.65 -22.16 -2.40
C PHE A 42 -29.63 -20.64 -2.70
N PRO A 43 -30.70 -19.87 -2.44
CA PRO A 43 -30.71 -18.42 -2.67
C PRO A 43 -29.76 -17.65 -1.76
N GLY A 44 -29.60 -18.10 -0.51
CA GLY A 44 -28.70 -17.47 0.47
C GLY A 44 -27.24 -17.60 0.06
N TRP A 45 -26.85 -18.78 -0.42
CA TRP A 45 -25.51 -19.00 -0.99
C TRP A 45 -25.25 -18.16 -2.23
N GLY A 46 -26.26 -17.98 -3.10
CA GLY A 46 -26.16 -17.10 -4.26
C GLY A 46 -25.86 -15.65 -3.88
N ALA A 47 -26.55 -15.10 -2.88
CA ALA A 47 -26.33 -13.74 -2.40
C ALA A 47 -24.94 -13.55 -1.77
N VAL A 48 -24.48 -14.53 -0.99
CA VAL A 48 -23.13 -14.53 -0.40
C VAL A 48 -22.06 -14.54 -1.49
N LEU A 49 -22.16 -15.46 -2.45
CA LEU A 49 -21.20 -15.57 -3.55
C LEU A 49 -21.18 -14.30 -4.40
N TYR A 50 -22.35 -13.75 -4.71
CA TYR A 50 -22.46 -12.50 -5.46
C TYR A 50 -21.75 -11.34 -4.75
N SER A 51 -22.02 -11.18 -3.45
CA SER A 51 -21.45 -10.09 -2.65
C SER A 51 -19.93 -10.22 -2.52
N VAL A 52 -19.44 -11.43 -2.24
CA VAL A 52 -18.02 -11.67 -2.02
C VAL A 52 -17.22 -11.56 -3.31
N PHE A 53 -17.71 -12.11 -4.42
CA PHE A 53 -16.96 -12.16 -5.67
C PHE A 53 -16.71 -10.76 -6.26
N PHE A 54 -17.75 -9.92 -6.34
CA PHE A 54 -17.61 -8.56 -6.88
C PHE A 54 -16.72 -7.68 -6.01
N ILE A 55 -16.91 -7.74 -4.68
CA ILE A 55 -16.13 -6.93 -3.74
C ILE A 55 -14.66 -7.34 -3.77
N ILE A 56 -14.35 -8.64 -3.78
CA ILE A 56 -12.96 -9.13 -3.81
C ILE A 56 -12.26 -8.70 -5.10
N LEU A 57 -12.89 -8.90 -6.26
CA LEU A 57 -12.25 -8.58 -7.54
C LEU A 57 -11.90 -7.09 -7.67
N ILE A 58 -12.83 -6.21 -7.27
CA ILE A 58 -12.63 -4.76 -7.34
C ILE A 58 -11.58 -4.31 -6.31
N SER A 59 -11.76 -4.72 -5.05
CA SER A 59 -10.85 -4.34 -3.95
C SER A 59 -9.41 -4.76 -4.25
N TRP A 60 -9.25 -5.95 -4.84
CA TRP A 60 -7.94 -6.47 -5.19
C TRP A 60 -7.25 -5.69 -6.31
N ARG A 61 -8.01 -5.26 -7.33
CA ARG A 61 -7.46 -4.45 -8.43
C ARG A 61 -6.94 -3.11 -7.90
N ILE A 62 -7.70 -2.49 -7.01
CA ILE A 62 -7.31 -1.24 -6.35
C ILE A 62 -6.08 -1.47 -5.47
N GLN A 63 -6.07 -2.53 -4.66
CA GLN A 63 -4.94 -2.85 -3.79
C GLN A 63 -3.66 -3.09 -4.59
N LEU A 64 -3.73 -3.85 -5.67
CA LEU A 64 -2.56 -4.12 -6.51
C LEU A 64 -2.08 -2.87 -7.25
N ALA A 65 -2.99 -1.99 -7.68
CA ALA A 65 -2.63 -0.70 -8.25
C ALA A 65 -1.93 0.20 -7.21
N ALA A 66 -2.46 0.25 -5.98
CA ALA A 66 -1.87 0.99 -4.88
C ALA A 66 -0.48 0.47 -4.51
N VAL A 67 -0.27 -0.86 -4.48
CA VAL A 67 1.05 -1.45 -4.18
C VAL A 67 2.08 -1.05 -5.23
N LYS A 68 1.68 -0.96 -6.50
CA LYS A 68 2.58 -0.52 -7.59
C LYS A 68 2.96 0.95 -7.51
N GLN A 69 2.11 1.81 -6.93
CA GLN A 69 2.35 3.25 -6.85
C GLN A 69 3.02 3.66 -5.52
N LEU A 70 2.54 3.13 -4.40
CA LEU A 70 2.94 3.54 -3.05
C LEU A 70 3.91 2.55 -2.39
N GLY A 71 4.09 1.36 -2.98
CA GLY A 71 4.85 0.27 -2.39
C GLY A 71 4.05 -0.54 -1.35
N PRO A 72 4.50 -1.77 -1.05
CA PRO A 72 3.77 -2.71 -0.20
C PRO A 72 3.67 -2.26 1.27
N ILE A 73 4.68 -1.54 1.78
CA ILE A 73 4.71 -1.06 3.18
C ILE A 73 3.64 0.01 3.40
N ALA A 74 3.56 1.00 2.51
CA ALA A 74 2.56 2.06 2.61
C ALA A 74 1.15 1.49 2.54
N VAL A 75 0.88 0.61 1.57
CA VAL A 75 -0.44 -0.05 1.45
C VAL A 75 -0.77 -0.86 2.70
N GLY A 76 0.19 -1.60 3.26
CA GLY A 76 -0.01 -2.35 4.51
C GLY A 76 -0.40 -1.45 5.68
N LEU A 77 0.19 -0.25 5.78
CA LEU A 77 -0.16 0.72 6.82
C LEU A 77 -1.55 1.33 6.62
N TYR A 78 -1.97 1.59 5.38
CA TYR A 78 -3.35 2.01 5.10
C TYR A 78 -4.37 0.93 5.47
N GLN A 79 -4.05 -0.36 5.29
CA GLN A 79 -4.95 -1.46 5.68
C GLN A 79 -5.24 -1.51 7.18
N VAL A 80 -4.37 -0.93 8.03
CA VAL A 80 -4.62 -0.84 9.47
C VAL A 80 -5.83 0.03 9.79
N THR A 81 -6.27 0.91 8.88
CA THR A 81 -7.50 1.72 9.04
C THR A 81 -8.79 0.95 8.78
N GLN A 82 -8.73 -0.21 8.12
CA GLN A 82 -9.89 -1.04 7.83
C GLN A 82 -10.76 -1.34 9.07
N PRO A 83 -10.21 -1.77 10.23
CA PRO A 83 -11.01 -1.98 11.44
C PRO A 83 -11.71 -0.70 11.93
N VAL A 84 -11.13 0.49 11.72
CA VAL A 84 -11.75 1.76 12.12
C VAL A 84 -13.02 2.02 11.33
N PHE A 85 -12.93 1.91 10.01
CA PHE A 85 -14.12 2.04 9.15
C PHE A 85 -15.12 0.92 9.41
N CYS A 86 -14.66 -0.30 9.66
CA CYS A 86 -15.52 -1.45 9.94
C CYS A 86 -16.42 -1.20 11.16
N PHE A 87 -15.86 -0.76 12.31
CA PHE A 87 -16.69 -0.52 13.49
C PHE A 87 -17.59 0.71 13.33
N ILE A 88 -17.13 1.75 12.61
CA ILE A 88 -17.97 2.92 12.30
C ILE A 88 -19.19 2.47 11.50
N PHE A 89 -18.99 1.66 10.46
CA PHE A 89 -20.09 1.11 9.68
C PHE A 89 -20.93 0.12 10.47
N ALA A 90 -20.36 -0.68 11.37
CA ALA A 90 -21.13 -1.57 12.25
C ALA A 90 -22.08 -0.78 13.16
N TYR A 91 -21.64 0.36 13.70
CA TYR A 91 -22.51 1.25 14.47
C TYR A 91 -23.67 1.81 13.61
N PHE A 92 -23.37 2.29 12.40
CA PHE A 92 -24.39 2.91 11.55
C PHE A 92 -25.35 1.92 10.87
N LEU A 93 -24.85 0.76 10.40
CA LEU A 93 -25.63 -0.21 9.62
C LEU A 93 -26.23 -1.32 10.49
N LEU A 94 -25.49 -1.81 11.49
CA LEU A 94 -25.92 -2.93 12.34
C LEU A 94 -26.51 -2.44 13.68
N GLY A 95 -26.26 -1.19 14.07
CA GLY A 95 -26.70 -0.64 15.36
C GLY A 95 -25.95 -1.22 16.55
N GLU A 96 -24.76 -1.77 16.34
CA GLU A 96 -23.96 -2.34 17.43
C GLU A 96 -23.42 -1.25 18.37
N PRO A 97 -23.48 -1.46 19.70
CA PRO A 97 -22.96 -0.50 20.66
C PRO A 97 -21.43 -0.39 20.54
N ILE A 98 -20.93 0.84 20.46
CA ILE A 98 -19.49 1.11 20.44
C ILE A 98 -18.93 1.00 21.86
N PHE A 99 -17.97 0.10 22.05
CA PHE A 99 -17.31 -0.06 23.34
C PHE A 99 -16.09 0.86 23.49
N PRO A 100 -15.76 1.32 24.72
CA PRO A 100 -14.64 2.23 24.95
C PRO A 100 -13.28 1.70 24.45
N HIS A 101 -13.06 0.39 24.57
CA HIS A 101 -11.81 -0.23 24.11
C HIS A 101 -11.66 -0.17 22.57
N GLN A 102 -12.76 -0.22 21.81
CA GLN A 102 -12.75 -0.08 20.35
C GLN A 102 -12.36 1.34 19.95
N VAL A 103 -12.87 2.34 20.68
CA VAL A 103 -12.51 3.75 20.47
C VAL A 103 -11.03 3.97 20.73
N VAL A 104 -10.51 3.46 21.85
CA VAL A 104 -9.08 3.57 22.19
C VAL A 104 -8.23 2.94 21.09
N GLY A 105 -8.55 1.72 20.66
CA GLY A 105 -7.86 1.06 19.54
C GLY A 105 -7.91 1.87 18.25
N GLY A 106 -9.08 2.44 17.91
CA GLY A 106 -9.24 3.27 16.73
C GLY A 106 -8.39 4.55 16.76
N VAL A 107 -8.28 5.20 17.92
CA VAL A 107 -7.41 6.36 18.11
C VAL A 107 -5.93 5.98 17.91
N PHE A 108 -5.49 4.84 18.44
CA PHE A 108 -4.11 4.35 18.22
C PHE A 108 -3.80 4.11 16.74
N VAL A 109 -4.75 3.52 16.00
CA VAL A 109 -4.63 3.32 14.55
C VAL A 109 -4.49 4.66 13.82
N CYS A 110 -5.35 5.64 14.12
CA CYS A 110 -5.31 6.96 13.51
C CYS A 110 -4.00 7.69 13.81
N MET A 111 -3.50 7.61 15.06
CA MET A 111 -2.22 8.19 15.44
C MET A 111 -1.05 7.53 14.69
N GLY A 112 -1.01 6.20 14.65
CA GLY A 112 0.04 5.45 13.96
C GLY A 112 0.10 5.78 12.46
N LEU A 113 -1.06 5.83 11.80
CA LEU A 113 -1.11 6.24 10.39
C LEU A 113 -0.71 7.71 10.21
N GLY A 114 -1.14 8.61 11.10
CA GLY A 114 -0.77 10.02 11.06
C GLY A 114 0.75 10.23 11.11
N ILE A 115 1.44 9.51 12.00
CA ILE A 115 2.90 9.53 12.11
C ILE A 115 3.54 9.03 10.81
N PHE A 116 3.03 7.94 10.24
CA PHE A 116 3.55 7.40 8.99
C PHE A 116 3.41 8.39 7.82
N VAL A 117 2.22 8.96 7.64
CA VAL A 117 1.94 9.94 6.58
C VAL A 117 2.80 11.19 6.77
N TYR A 118 2.96 11.66 8.00
CA TYR A 118 3.82 12.80 8.32
C TYR A 118 5.30 12.51 7.99
N GLY A 119 5.78 11.30 8.28
CA GLY A 119 7.14 10.88 7.91
C GLY A 119 7.38 10.88 6.40
N GLN A 120 6.39 10.41 5.62
CA GLN A 120 6.45 10.45 4.15
C GLN A 120 6.48 11.91 3.64
N TYR A 121 5.64 12.78 4.20
CA TYR A 121 5.59 14.19 3.82
C TYR A 121 6.91 14.91 4.10
N LEU A 122 7.52 14.69 5.27
CA LEU A 122 8.79 15.29 5.63
C LEU A 122 9.94 14.83 4.73
N THR A 123 9.92 13.56 4.31
CA THR A 123 10.92 13.02 3.39
C THR A 123 10.80 13.69 2.02
N ALA A 124 9.58 13.82 1.50
CA ALA A 124 9.32 14.49 0.22
C ALA A 124 9.70 15.99 0.25
N LEU A 125 9.53 16.67 1.39
CA LEU A 125 9.96 18.07 1.55
C LEU A 125 11.49 18.19 1.45
N LYS A 126 12.23 17.33 2.16
CA LYS A 126 13.70 17.32 2.14
C LYS A 126 14.27 17.05 0.74
N GLU A 127 13.65 16.14 0.00
CA GLU A 127 14.07 15.85 -1.39
C GLU A 127 13.88 17.08 -2.29
N ARG A 128 12.75 17.77 -2.17
CA ARG A 128 12.48 19.01 -2.94
C ARG A 128 13.44 20.14 -2.57
N GLU A 129 13.72 20.33 -1.28
CA GLU A 129 14.69 21.32 -0.82
C GLU A 129 16.10 21.00 -1.32
N ALA A 130 16.51 19.74 -1.29
CA ALA A 130 17.80 19.30 -1.81
C ALA A 130 17.90 19.49 -3.34
N GLU A 131 16.84 19.20 -4.09
CA GLU A 131 16.77 19.42 -5.53
C GLU A 131 16.84 20.92 -5.89
N GLN A 132 16.12 21.77 -5.13
CA GLN A 132 16.20 23.22 -5.28
C GLN A 132 17.56 23.79 -4.91
N ALA A 133 18.20 23.28 -3.86
CA ALA A 133 19.55 23.69 -3.46
C ALA A 133 20.57 23.35 -4.55
N ARG A 134 20.49 22.14 -5.13
CA ARG A 134 21.32 21.72 -6.27
C ARG A 134 21.08 22.56 -7.51
N ALA A 135 19.81 22.87 -7.82
CA ALA A 135 19.48 23.74 -8.95
C ALA A 135 20.05 25.16 -8.78
N ARG A 136 19.95 25.74 -7.58
CA ARG A 136 20.55 27.04 -7.26
C ARG A 136 22.08 27.03 -7.30
N GLU A 137 22.70 25.93 -6.89
CA GLU A 137 24.15 25.74 -6.97
C GLU A 137 24.62 25.66 -8.42
N ASN A 138 23.91 24.88 -9.26
CA ASN A 138 24.19 24.76 -10.69
C ASN A 138 23.92 26.06 -11.47
N GLU A 139 23.03 26.93 -10.99
CA GLU A 139 22.81 28.26 -11.57
C GLU A 139 23.90 29.28 -11.14
N ARG A 140 24.50 29.10 -9.96
CA ARG A 140 25.59 29.96 -9.48
C ARG A 140 26.95 29.65 -10.09
N VAL A 141 27.16 28.42 -10.54
CA VAL A 141 28.35 28.01 -11.28
C VAL A 141 28.00 28.10 -12.76
N PRO A 142 28.37 29.19 -13.48
CA PRO A 142 28.14 29.26 -14.91
C PRO A 142 28.82 28.06 -15.55
N ASP A 143 28.15 27.43 -16.52
CA ASP A 143 28.66 26.32 -17.32
C ASP A 143 30.13 26.57 -17.70
N GLU A 144 31.06 26.01 -16.93
CA GLU A 144 32.39 25.67 -17.43
C GLU A 144 32.17 24.51 -18.39
N SER A 145 31.56 24.80 -19.53
CA SER A 145 31.60 23.90 -20.67
C SER A 145 33.08 23.61 -20.86
N PRO A 146 33.51 22.33 -20.85
CA PRO A 146 34.89 22.02 -21.16
C PRO A 146 35.19 22.68 -22.50
N GLN A 147 35.98 23.76 -22.50
CA GLN A 147 36.48 24.33 -23.75
C GLN A 147 37.09 23.14 -24.50
N PRO A 148 36.69 22.89 -25.76
CA PRO A 148 37.30 21.82 -26.53
C PRO A 148 38.80 22.09 -26.50
N ARG A 149 39.56 21.17 -25.89
CA ARG A 149 41.01 21.30 -25.78
C ARG A 149 41.56 21.45 -27.19
N GLY A 150 42.08 22.65 -27.45
CA GLY A 150 43.10 22.95 -28.46
C GLY A 150 43.00 22.19 -29.78
N GLU A 151 42.13 22.63 -30.68
CA GLU A 151 42.34 22.46 -32.13
C GLU A 151 43.47 23.38 -32.66
N GLY A 152 44.09 24.20 -31.79
CA GLY A 152 45.14 25.16 -32.14
C GLY A 152 46.59 24.64 -31.99
N ASP A 153 46.83 23.54 -31.28
CA ASP A 153 48.19 23.05 -31.03
C ASP A 153 48.68 22.10 -32.14
N GLU A 154 47.77 21.34 -32.79
CA GLU A 154 48.14 20.44 -33.91
C GLU A 154 48.51 21.21 -35.19
N ALA A 155 47.93 22.40 -35.41
CA ALA A 155 48.23 23.22 -36.57
C ALA A 155 49.61 23.91 -36.51
N MET A 156 50.15 24.12 -35.30
CA MET A 156 51.43 24.81 -35.11
C MET A 156 52.64 23.85 -35.24
N GLU A 157 52.46 22.55 -34.95
CA GLU A 157 53.50 21.54 -35.20
C GLU A 157 53.66 21.20 -36.70
N ALA A 158 52.57 21.18 -37.46
CA ALA A 158 52.62 20.86 -38.89
C ALA A 158 53.32 21.94 -39.76
N GLY A 159 53.35 23.20 -39.31
CA GLY A 159 54.01 24.30 -40.02
C GLY A 159 55.51 24.49 -39.72
N ARG A 160 56.06 23.77 -38.74
CA ARG A 160 57.48 23.84 -38.36
C ARG A 160 58.35 22.74 -38.97
N ALA A 161 57.73 21.77 -39.63
CA ALA A 161 58.37 20.60 -40.23
C ALA A 161 58.55 20.70 -41.76
N SER A 162 58.24 21.85 -42.38
CA SER A 162 58.42 22.12 -43.82
C SER A 162 59.51 23.14 -44.09
#